data_AF-A0A0D4CKE5-F1
#
_entry.id   AF-A0A0D4CKE5-F1
#
_cell.length_a   1.000
_cell.length_b   1.000
_cell.length_c   1.000
_cell.angle_alpha   90.00
_cell.angle_beta   90.00
_cell.angle_gamma   90.00
#
_symmetry.space_group_name_H-M   'P 1'
#
loop_
_entity.id
_entity.type
_entity.pdbx_description
1 polymer ?
#
loop_
_entity_poly.entity_id
_entity_poly.type
_entity_poly.pdbx_seq_one_letter_code
_entity_poly.pdbx_strand_id
1 'polypeptide(L)'
;MKEQLRKRFEFSGDVPVDLYLKRLNSLTPEQLLDLKLRTESKKRNIDLTQKIYWGVIGSLTVGLLSTLIFSIRSVSQTYPYKLDSLIGNAILLVLGYLIMAITIQILIQHIHNTIYNHLELIKKIIHEKEL
;
A
#
# COMPACT_ATOMS: atom_id res chain seq x y z
N MET A 1 -16.92 21.22 -16.27
CA MET A 1 -16.76 20.57 -14.94
C MET A 1 -17.07 19.06 -14.95
N LYS A 2 -18.20 18.60 -15.53
CA LYS A 2 -18.53 17.15 -15.65
C LYS A 2 -17.50 16.33 -16.45
N GLU A 3 -16.94 16.88 -17.52
CA GLU A 3 -15.96 16.18 -18.37
C GLU A 3 -14.62 15.91 -17.68
N GLN A 4 -14.11 16.88 -16.90
CA GLN A 4 -12.87 16.71 -16.13
C GLN A 4 -13.03 15.68 -14.99
N LEU A 5 -14.22 15.61 -14.38
CA LEU A 5 -14.55 14.58 -13.39
C LEU A 5 -14.64 13.19 -14.04
N ARG A 6 -15.26 13.08 -15.22
CA ARG A 6 -15.34 11.81 -15.95
C ARG A 6 -13.95 11.29 -16.33
N LYS A 7 -13.08 12.15 -16.86
CA LYS A 7 -11.68 11.81 -17.14
C LYS A 7 -10.92 11.42 -15.85
N ARG A 8 -11.18 12.07 -14.70
CA ARG A 8 -10.58 11.65 -13.41
C ARG A 8 -10.94 10.21 -13.03
N PHE A 9 -12.17 9.78 -13.26
CA PHE A 9 -12.60 8.41 -12.97
C PHE A 9 -12.10 7.41 -14.04
N GLU A 10 -11.99 7.82 -15.30
CA GLU A 10 -11.52 6.96 -16.38
C GLU A 10 -10.04 6.55 -16.24
N PHE A 11 -9.21 7.30 -15.50
CA PHE A 11 -7.80 6.95 -15.23
C PHE A 11 -7.54 6.65 -13.75
N SER A 12 -8.60 6.33 -12.99
CA SER A 12 -8.54 6.05 -11.56
C SER A 12 -8.99 4.62 -11.26
N GLY A 13 -8.15 3.83 -10.63
CA GLY A 13 -8.44 2.46 -10.19
C GLY A 13 -7.63 1.41 -10.95
N ASP A 14 -8.00 0.15 -10.71
CA ASP A 14 -7.41 -1.03 -11.37
C ASP A 14 -8.05 -1.20 -12.76
N VAL A 15 -7.58 -0.41 -13.72
CA VAL A 15 -8.06 -0.45 -15.11
C VAL A 15 -7.16 -1.42 -15.88
N PRO A 16 -7.71 -2.38 -16.65
CA PRO A 16 -6.91 -3.25 -17.50
C PRO A 16 -5.97 -2.44 -18.39
N VAL A 17 -4.71 -2.87 -18.48
CA VAL A 17 -3.64 -2.14 -19.16
C VAL A 17 -4.03 -1.77 -20.59
N ASP A 18 -4.69 -2.66 -21.33
CA ASP A 18 -5.12 -2.42 -22.71
C ASP A 18 -6.13 -1.28 -22.84
N LEU A 19 -7.08 -1.20 -21.90
CA LEU A 19 -8.06 -0.12 -21.82
C LEU A 19 -7.40 1.20 -21.41
N TYR A 20 -6.44 1.14 -20.48
CA TYR A 20 -5.67 2.31 -20.05
C TYR A 20 -4.85 2.89 -21.20
N LEU A 21 -4.18 2.03 -21.97
CA LEU A 21 -3.34 2.38 -23.11
C LEU A 21 -4.16 2.96 -24.27
N LYS A 22 -5.33 2.36 -24.56
CA LYS A 22 -6.27 2.90 -25.55
C LYS A 22 -6.77 4.30 -25.19
N ARG A 23 -7.06 4.53 -23.91
CA ARG A 23 -7.49 5.85 -23.40
C ARG A 23 -6.34 6.86 -23.48
N LEU A 24 -5.13 6.47 -23.11
CA LEU A 24 -3.92 7.30 -23.21
C LEU A 24 -3.68 7.80 -24.64
N ASN A 25 -3.80 6.93 -25.64
CA ASN A 25 -3.57 7.29 -27.04
C ASN A 25 -4.56 8.34 -27.55
N SER A 26 -5.77 8.39 -27.00
CA SER A 26 -6.80 9.38 -27.36
C SER A 26 -6.59 10.78 -26.74
N LEU A 27 -5.61 10.94 -25.84
CA LEU A 27 -5.34 12.22 -25.17
C LEU A 27 -4.45 13.13 -26.02
N THR A 28 -4.68 14.44 -25.90
CA THR A 28 -3.79 15.48 -26.44
C THR A 28 -2.51 15.57 -25.60
N PRO A 29 -1.39 16.10 -26.15
CA PRO A 29 -0.12 16.25 -25.42
C PRO A 29 -0.27 16.99 -24.08
N GLU A 30 -1.05 18.07 -24.05
CA GLU A 30 -1.33 18.84 -22.83
C GLU A 30 -2.06 18.01 -21.76
N GLN A 31 -3.01 17.16 -22.18
CA GLN A 31 -3.75 16.28 -21.28
C GLN A 31 -2.87 15.14 -20.76
N LEU A 32 -1.92 14.65 -21.57
CA LEU A 32 -0.92 13.67 -21.15
C LEU A 32 0.02 14.25 -20.10
N LEU A 33 0.43 15.52 -20.26
CA LEU A 33 1.29 16.21 -19.31
C LEU A 33 0.58 16.42 -17.95
N ASP A 34 -0.68 16.87 -17.94
CA ASP A 34 -1.47 17.00 -16.69
C ASP A 34 -1.67 15.62 -16.03
N LEU A 35 -1.95 14.58 -16.82
CA LEU A 35 -2.10 13.22 -16.30
C LEU A 35 -0.79 12.69 -15.68
N LYS A 36 0.36 12.97 -16.31
CA LYS A 36 1.70 12.65 -15.77
C LYS A 36 1.92 13.31 -14.42
N LEU A 37 1.75 14.63 -14.33
CA LEU A 37 1.96 15.40 -13.08
C LEU A 37 1.08 14.90 -11.94
N ARG A 38 -0.18 14.58 -12.23
CA ARG A 38 -1.10 14.00 -11.22
C ARG A 38 -0.66 12.62 -10.77
N THR A 39 -0.19 11.78 -11.69
CA THR A 39 0.27 10.43 -11.38
C THR A 39 1.59 10.45 -10.61
N GLU A 40 2.48 11.40 -10.89
CA GLU A 40 3.70 11.66 -10.09
C GLU A 40 3.35 12.12 -8.66
N SER A 41 2.33 12.97 -8.52
CA SER A 41 1.84 13.37 -7.20
C SER A 41 1.27 12.17 -6.41
N LYS A 42 0.48 11.30 -7.07
CA LYS A 42 -0.01 10.05 -6.48
C LYS A 42 1.14 9.12 -6.07
N LYS A 43 2.17 9.00 -6.90
CA LYS A 43 3.40 8.23 -6.59
C LYS A 43 4.03 8.72 -5.28
N ARG A 44 4.26 10.02 -5.14
CA ARG A 44 4.83 10.59 -3.92
C ARG A 44 3.98 10.29 -2.68
N ASN A 45 2.65 10.34 -2.83
CA ASN A 45 1.74 10.06 -1.72
C ASN A 45 1.77 8.58 -1.31
N ILE A 46 1.82 7.64 -2.26
CA ILE A 46 1.91 6.21 -1.92
C ILE A 46 3.27 5.86 -1.31
N ASP A 47 4.36 6.45 -1.80
CA ASP A 47 5.70 6.28 -1.22
C ASP A 47 5.75 6.76 0.23
N LEU A 48 5.12 7.91 0.52
CA LEU A 48 4.98 8.44 1.87
C LEU A 48 4.11 7.54 2.75
N THR A 49 2.99 7.04 2.20
CA THR A 49 2.10 6.10 2.90
C THR A 49 2.85 4.83 3.30
N GLN A 50 3.66 4.27 2.39
CA GLN A 50 4.46 3.08 2.66
C GLN A 50 5.49 3.33 3.77
N LYS A 51 6.16 4.49 3.78
CA LYS A 51 7.09 4.86 4.87
C LYS A 51 6.39 4.98 6.22
N ILE A 52 5.23 5.65 6.26
CA ILE A 52 4.44 5.79 7.49
C ILE A 52 3.99 4.41 7.98
N TYR A 53 3.49 3.57 7.06
CA TYR A 53 3.07 2.21 7.37
C TYR A 53 4.18 1.40 8.04
N TRP A 54 5.40 1.41 7.48
CA TRP A 54 6.55 0.74 8.09
C TRP A 54 6.89 1.29 9.48
N GLY A 55 6.81 2.61 9.68
CA GLY A 55 7.04 3.22 10.99
C GLY A 55 6.00 2.81 12.05
N VAL A 56 4.73 2.75 11.65
CA VAL A 56 3.63 2.33 12.53
C VAL A 56 3.72 0.84 12.85
N ILE A 57 3.89 -0.02 11.84
CA ILE A 57 4.01 -1.47 12.05
C ILE A 57 5.26 -1.81 12.87
N GLY A 58 6.38 -1.15 12.61
CA GLY A 58 7.60 -1.33 13.40
C GLY A 58 7.39 -1.01 14.87
N SER A 59 6.80 0.16 15.18
CA SER A 59 6.54 0.55 16.58
C SER A 59 5.52 -0.38 17.27
N LEU A 60 4.46 -0.79 16.57
CA LEU A 60 3.50 -1.77 17.07
C LEU A 60 4.14 -3.15 17.32
N THR A 61 5.03 -3.61 16.44
CA THR A 61 5.74 -4.89 16.61
C THR A 61 6.57 -4.87 17.88
N VAL A 62 7.34 -3.80 18.09
CA VAL A 62 8.18 -3.65 19.29
C VAL A 62 7.32 -3.62 20.56
N GLY A 63 6.20 -2.88 20.53
CA GLY A 63 5.26 -2.83 21.65
C GLY A 63 4.67 -4.20 21.97
N LEU A 64 4.14 -4.89 20.96
CA LEU A 64 3.53 -6.22 21.09
C LEU A 64 4.52 -7.24 21.64
N LEU A 65 5.74 -7.31 21.09
CA LEU A 65 6.77 -8.23 21.57
C LEU A 65 7.22 -7.92 22.99
N SER A 66 7.43 -6.64 23.31
CA SER A 66 7.81 -6.23 24.67
C SER A 66 6.74 -6.63 25.68
N THR A 67 5.48 -6.29 25.41
CA THR A 67 4.35 -6.66 26.27
C THR A 67 4.26 -8.18 26.44
N LEU A 68 4.36 -8.96 25.36
CA LEU A 68 4.33 -10.42 25.44
C LEU A 68 5.47 -10.98 26.32
N ILE A 69 6.70 -10.48 26.15
CA ILE A 69 7.86 -10.91 26.96
C ILE A 69 7.62 -10.59 28.44
N PHE A 70 7.18 -9.38 28.77
CA PHE A 70 6.90 -8.98 30.15
C PHE A 70 5.75 -9.80 30.76
N SER A 71 4.68 -10.04 30.01
CA SER A 71 3.54 -10.86 30.45
C SER A 71 3.95 -12.32 30.70
N ILE A 72 4.71 -12.93 29.79
CA ILE A 72 5.23 -14.30 29.96
C ILE A 72 6.12 -14.39 31.19
N ARG A 73 7.05 -13.43 31.36
CA ARG A 73 7.95 -13.39 32.53
C ARG A 73 7.18 -13.28 33.83
N SER A 74 6.20 -12.38 33.91
CA SER A 74 5.38 -12.16 35.11
C SER A 74 4.56 -13.41 35.46
N VAL A 75 3.87 -13.99 34.48
CA VAL A 75 3.03 -15.18 34.70
C VAL A 75 3.86 -16.41 35.01
N SER A 76 5.06 -16.56 34.43
CA SER A 76 5.99 -17.64 34.77
C SER A 76 6.39 -17.61 36.25
N GLN A 77 6.62 -16.42 36.80
CA GLN A 77 7.01 -16.25 38.19
C GLN A 77 5.84 -16.40 39.18
N THR A 78 4.63 -15.95 38.81
CA THR A 78 3.48 -15.91 39.74
C THR A 78 2.52 -17.10 39.58
N TYR A 79 2.32 -17.61 38.35
CA TYR A 79 1.33 -18.65 38.02
C TYR A 79 1.88 -19.64 36.98
N PRO A 80 2.88 -20.48 37.34
CA PRO A 80 3.58 -21.35 36.38
C PRO A 80 2.65 -22.37 35.69
N TYR A 81 1.55 -22.77 36.33
CA TYR A 81 0.58 -23.69 35.74
C TYR A 81 -0.26 -23.07 34.59
N LYS A 82 -0.24 -21.74 34.41
CA LYS A 82 -0.94 -21.04 33.31
C LYS A 82 -0.05 -20.76 32.11
N LEU A 83 1.25 -21.06 32.22
CA LEU A 83 2.27 -20.66 31.27
C LEU A 83 2.02 -21.23 29.87
N ASP A 84 1.65 -22.51 29.78
CA ASP A 84 1.32 -23.16 28.50
C ASP A 84 0.13 -22.51 27.80
N SER A 85 -0.95 -22.20 28.53
CA SER A 85 -2.12 -21.51 27.99
C SER A 85 -1.79 -20.09 27.52
N LEU A 86 -0.91 -19.40 28.23
CA LEU A 86 -0.47 -18.05 27.89
C LEU A 86 0.41 -18.05 26.63
N ILE A 87 1.32 -19.02 26.50
CA ILE A 87 2.15 -19.19 25.29
C ILE A 87 1.24 -19.49 24.09
N GLY A 88 0.27 -20.40 24.23
CA GLY A 88 -0.69 -20.71 23.17
C GLY A 88 -1.44 -19.46 22.70
N ASN A 89 -1.95 -18.66 23.63
CA ASN A 89 -2.64 -17.40 23.31
C ASN A 89 -1.70 -16.35 22.69
N ALA A 90 -0.46 -16.27 23.16
CA ALA A 90 0.55 -15.36 22.60
C ALA A 90 0.86 -15.71 21.13
N ILE A 91 0.99 -17.00 20.80
CA ILE A 91 1.20 -17.46 19.43
C ILE A 91 0.01 -17.06 18.54
N LEU A 92 -1.22 -17.30 18.99
CA LEU A 92 -2.42 -16.92 18.24
C LEU A 92 -2.51 -15.40 18.01
N LEU A 93 -2.17 -14.59 19.01
CA LEU A 93 -2.11 -13.13 18.88
C LEU A 93 -1.07 -12.68 17.85
N VAL A 94 0.13 -13.27 17.88
CA VAL A 94 1.20 -12.96 16.90
C VAL A 94 0.75 -13.35 15.50
N LEU A 95 0.14 -14.53 15.33
CA LEU A 95 -0.37 -14.97 14.03
C LEU A 95 -1.45 -14.02 13.50
N GLY A 96 -2.43 -13.64 14.33
CA GLY A 96 -3.47 -12.69 13.93
C GLY A 96 -2.89 -11.32 13.54
N TYR A 97 -1.92 -10.82 14.29
CA TYR A 97 -1.19 -9.60 13.98
C TYR A 97 -0.47 -9.67 12.63
N LEU A 98 0.25 -10.77 12.36
CA LEU A 98 0.99 -10.97 11.12
C LEU A 98 0.06 -11.02 9.90
N ILE A 99 -1.08 -11.73 10.01
CA ILE A 99 -2.08 -11.81 8.95
C ILE A 99 -2.62 -10.41 8.62
N MET A 100 -2.97 -9.63 9.64
CA MET A 100 -3.44 -8.26 9.48
C MET A 100 -2.40 -7.37 8.80
N ALA A 101 -1.15 -7.41 9.27
CA ALA A 101 -0.05 -6.62 8.70
C ALA A 101 0.22 -7.01 7.23
N ILE A 102 0.31 -8.30 6.92
CA ILE A 102 0.54 -8.77 5.55
C ILE A 102 -0.61 -8.31 4.63
N THR A 103 -1.85 -8.40 5.09
CA THR A 103 -3.02 -7.99 4.30
C THR A 103 -2.95 -6.50 3.93
N ILE A 104 -2.62 -5.63 4.88
CA ILE A 104 -2.48 -4.19 4.62
C ILE A 104 -1.29 -3.93 3.67
N GLN A 105 -0.17 -4.63 3.87
CA GLN A 105 1.00 -4.50 3.01
C GLN A 105 0.70 -4.88 1.55
N ILE A 106 -0.08 -5.95 1.33
CA ILE A 106 -0.51 -6.36 -0.02
C ILE A 106 -1.32 -5.24 -0.69
N LEU A 107 -2.25 -4.61 0.03
CA LEU A 107 -3.07 -3.51 -0.50
C LEU A 107 -2.22 -2.29 -0.89
N ILE A 108 -1.29 -1.88 -0.01
CA ILE A 108 -0.36 -0.78 -0.30
C ILE A 108 0.49 -1.11 -1.52
N GLN A 109 1.04 -2.33 -1.59
CA GLN A 109 1.89 -2.76 -2.70
C GLN A 109 1.11 -2.83 -4.02
N HIS A 110 -0.14 -3.28 -4.00
CA HIS A 110 -0.99 -3.32 -5.19
C HIS A 110 -1.24 -1.91 -5.75
N ILE A 111 -1.56 -0.94 -4.89
CA ILE A 111 -1.75 0.46 -5.29
C ILE A 111 -0.43 1.05 -5.81
N HIS A 112 0.69 0.76 -5.15
CA HIS A 112 2.02 1.19 -5.55
C HIS A 112 2.36 0.72 -6.97
N ASN A 113 2.24 -0.58 -7.22
CA ASN A 113 2.53 -1.19 -8.52
C ASN A 113 1.64 -0.59 -9.63
N THR A 114 0.36 -0.39 -9.35
CA THR A 114 -0.58 0.20 -10.32
C THR A 114 -0.18 1.62 -10.71
N ILE A 115 0.17 2.45 -9.73
CA ILE A 115 0.62 3.83 -9.98
C ILE A 115 1.90 3.84 -10.80
N TYR A 116 2.87 2.97 -10.48
CA TYR A 116 4.14 2.89 -11.20
C TYR A 116 3.96 2.43 -12.64
N ASN A 117 3.19 1.37 -12.87
CA ASN A 117 2.90 0.88 -14.23
C ASN A 117 2.18 1.95 -15.06
N HIS A 118 1.18 2.62 -14.49
CA HIS A 118 0.48 3.71 -15.18
C HIS A 118 1.42 4.87 -15.52
N LEU A 119 2.34 5.22 -14.62
CA LEU A 119 3.33 6.27 -14.85
C LEU A 119 4.29 5.90 -15.99
N GLU A 120 4.74 4.66 -16.04
CA GLU A 120 5.63 4.15 -17.08
C GLU A 120 4.95 4.22 -18.45
N LEU A 121 3.69 3.79 -18.54
CA LEU A 121 2.89 3.85 -19.77
C LEU A 121 2.65 5.29 -20.24
N ILE A 122 2.34 6.22 -19.33
CA ILE A 122 2.20 7.65 -19.67
C ILE A 122 3.50 8.18 -20.27
N LYS A 123 4.65 7.90 -19.63
CA LYS A 123 5.97 8.38 -20.10
C LYS A 123 6.32 7.83 -21.47
N LYS A 124 6.03 6.54 -21.71
CA LYS A 124 6.27 5.90 -23.01
C LYS A 124 5.50 6.59 -24.14
N ILE A 125 4.21 6.86 -23.93
CA ILE A 125 3.35 7.48 -24.96
C ILE A 125 3.69 8.96 -25.18
N ILE A 126 4.10 9.69 -24.14
CA ILE A 126 4.61 11.05 -24.33
C ILE A 126 5.86 11.02 -25.22
N HIS A 127 6.80 10.11 -24.94
CA HIS A 127 8.02 9.99 -25.74
C HIS A 127 7.74 9.63 -27.20
N GLU A 128 6.77 8.73 -27.46
CA GLU A 128 6.35 8.34 -28.81
C GLU A 128 5.62 9.47 -29.57
N LYS A 129 5.02 10.46 -28.89
CA LYS A 129 4.29 11.58 -29.51
C LYS A 129 5.12 12.87 -29.65
N GLU A 130 6.24 12.97 -28.95
CA GLU A 130 7.20 14.09 -29.04
C GLU A 130 8.29 13.83 -30.10
N LEU A 131 8.31 12.63 -30.70
CA LEU A 131 9.06 12.23 -31.90
C LEU A 131 8.19 12.37 -33.16
#